data_AF-K8ELE2-F1
#
_entry.id   AF-K8ELE2-F1
#
_cell.length_a   1.000
_cell.length_b   1.000
_cell.length_c   1.000
_cell.angle_alpha   90.00
_cell.angle_beta   90.00
_cell.angle_gamma   90.00
#
_symmetry.space_group_name_H-M   'P 1'
#
loop_
_entity.id
_entity.type
_entity.pdbx_description
1 polymer ?
#
loop_
_entity_poly.entity_id
_entity_poly.type
_entity_poly.pdbx_seq_one_letter_code
_entity_poly.pdbx_strand_id
1 'polypeptide(L)'
;MAFINTSPGGVVRVAFAAKKRTNRSTLRDDASFLSTKNATTTTKNIRRTRRAAFAMNSSSSSVGRTTDAPNVVILANRRKIRDTAKNFRSFVDECKQELIKVDTKEVLSGGSDQVFGGKHESGKRTIVLFLTQLADFDSWEQAKFMVDDLPRLEAANVNVIAFGLGSVQAGEQFCERTKFPTEKLIVTTSSKLYRKMEYSPGFGDALPVKLPGMVKLLVMCAGIGSPGTLKTVISGYFGSKNKPPVLVEGSNADVPEVRKLMDATLGAEYLRPFEMATLRLANMTEILNNWDDLVCEDDQLLVQRGGSMVLDEEGEIVFDHVDPGILGYCDPKRLTQFALLEGDPKAPFDAISVMHEACETKNVNVEDVCDAIAACEKSKFNVTGDMLNGEWELVYTTGTNKNKANVNRNGDGTYFPIKAVQSFDIKNERIRNGVYVGPVKFFFDGPFIWRQNLKMLEFTFTKCSVGVFSFVKGFDIDDGKWDAVKATEEKTTEGQGKITKSNDKSKPGANPFFKFVYADEKCVAARGRGGGLAMWKAVGPPQTDAET
;
A
#
# COMPACT_ATOMS: atom_id res chain seq x y z
N MET A 1 26.01 -33.91 7.29
CA MET A 1 27.33 -34.59 7.32
C MET A 1 28.16 -34.12 6.13
N ALA A 2 29.49 -34.07 6.30
CA ALA A 2 30.53 -33.71 5.33
C ALA A 2 31.01 -32.23 5.29
N PHE A 3 31.89 -31.95 6.26
CA PHE A 3 33.21 -31.32 6.14
C PHE A 3 33.44 -30.14 5.18
N ILE A 4 33.68 -28.98 5.80
CA ILE A 4 34.44 -27.85 5.26
C ILE A 4 35.93 -28.16 5.48
N ASN A 5 36.72 -28.19 4.41
CA ASN A 5 38.18 -28.22 4.50
C ASN A 5 38.73 -26.85 4.09
N THR A 6 39.49 -26.24 5.00
CA THR A 6 40.16 -24.97 4.83
C THR A 6 41.56 -25.18 4.24
N SER A 7 41.91 -24.43 3.20
CA SER A 7 43.28 -23.94 3.05
C SER A 7 43.38 -22.63 2.26
N PRO A 8 44.42 -21.83 2.53
CA PRO A 8 44.45 -20.40 2.26
C PRO A 8 45.28 -20.06 1.01
N GLY A 9 44.89 -19.01 0.31
CA GLY A 9 45.68 -18.41 -0.79
C GLY A 9 45.19 -18.82 -2.18
N GLY A 10 44.26 -18.04 -2.72
CA GLY A 10 43.83 -18.16 -4.11
C GLY A 10 43.05 -16.91 -4.52
N VAL A 11 43.71 -16.01 -5.25
CA VAL A 11 43.10 -14.82 -5.85
C VAL A 11 42.03 -15.26 -6.85
N VAL A 12 40.75 -15.05 -6.55
CA VAL A 12 39.67 -15.26 -7.52
C VAL A 12 39.52 -14.00 -8.38
N ARG A 13 40.03 -14.07 -9.61
CA ARG A 13 39.74 -13.09 -10.67
C ARG A 13 38.38 -13.41 -11.29
N VAL A 14 37.42 -12.50 -11.21
CA VAL A 14 36.14 -12.60 -11.94
C VAL A 14 36.25 -11.81 -13.24
N ALA A 15 36.28 -12.52 -14.36
CA ALA A 15 36.22 -11.95 -15.70
C ALA A 15 34.75 -11.79 -16.13
N PHE A 16 34.37 -10.58 -16.56
CA PHE A 16 33.06 -10.30 -17.12
C PHE A 16 33.02 -10.74 -18.59
N ALA A 17 32.22 -11.77 -18.89
CA ALA A 17 31.98 -12.22 -20.26
C ALA A 17 30.98 -11.28 -20.96
N ALA A 18 31.46 -10.55 -21.97
CA ALA A 18 30.67 -9.70 -22.84
C ALA A 18 29.74 -10.53 -23.75
N LYS A 19 28.45 -10.18 -23.75
CA LYS A 19 27.42 -10.86 -24.56
C LYS A 19 27.52 -10.41 -26.03
N LYS A 20 28.06 -11.27 -26.89
CA LYS A 20 28.09 -11.09 -28.35
C LYS A 20 26.70 -11.31 -28.95
N ARG A 21 26.30 -10.33 -29.75
CA ARG A 21 25.11 -10.29 -30.62
C ARG A 21 25.30 -11.27 -31.79
N THR A 22 24.34 -12.14 -32.07
CA THR A 22 24.33 -12.95 -33.28
C THR A 22 23.05 -12.72 -34.07
N ASN A 23 23.23 -12.15 -35.28
CA ASN A 23 22.28 -12.20 -36.37
C ASN A 23 22.38 -13.57 -37.06
N ARG A 24 21.24 -14.15 -37.46
CA ARG A 24 21.17 -14.99 -38.66
C ARG A 24 19.75 -15.05 -39.23
N SER A 25 19.61 -14.52 -40.43
CA SER A 25 18.66 -14.95 -41.47
C SER A 25 19.02 -16.40 -41.92
N THR A 26 18.24 -17.23 -42.61
CA THR A 26 17.24 -17.12 -43.70
C THR A 26 16.69 -18.54 -43.96
N LEU A 27 15.60 -18.64 -44.74
CA LEU A 27 15.00 -19.78 -45.49
C LEU A 27 13.60 -20.13 -44.96
N ARG A 28 12.53 -19.54 -45.52
CA ARG A 28 11.75 -19.96 -46.72
C ARG A 28 11.21 -21.38 -46.61
N ASP A 29 9.87 -21.49 -46.59
CA ASP A 29 9.14 -22.14 -47.68
C ASP A 29 7.71 -21.60 -47.79
N ASP A 30 7.18 -21.79 -48.99
CA ASP A 30 6.12 -21.04 -49.65
C ASP A 30 4.71 -21.57 -49.35
N ALA A 31 3.72 -20.66 -49.40
CA ALA A 31 2.42 -20.79 -50.07
C ALA A 31 1.59 -19.53 -49.72
N SER A 32 1.60 -18.49 -50.57
CA SER A 32 0.63 -18.25 -51.66
C SER A 32 -0.80 -17.98 -51.14
N PHE A 33 -1.57 -16.99 -51.61
CA PHE A 33 -1.40 -15.92 -52.59
C PHE A 33 -2.58 -14.94 -52.36
N LEU A 34 -2.35 -13.65 -52.61
CA LEU A 34 -3.28 -12.58 -53.01
C LEU A 34 -4.30 -11.95 -52.04
N SER A 35 -4.16 -10.62 -51.96
CA SER A 35 -5.12 -9.64 -51.48
C SER A 35 -6.05 -9.15 -52.58
N THR A 36 -7.24 -8.66 -52.23
CA THR A 36 -7.89 -7.55 -52.96
C THR A 36 -8.90 -6.79 -52.09
N LYS A 37 -8.66 -5.47 -51.98
CA LYS A 37 -9.56 -4.32 -52.20
C LYS A 37 -10.94 -4.21 -51.51
N ASN A 38 -11.09 -3.07 -50.84
CA ASN A 38 -12.25 -2.16 -50.75
C ASN A 38 -13.49 -2.52 -51.60
N ALA A 39 -14.69 -2.49 -50.98
CA ALA A 39 -15.67 -1.39 -51.09
C ALA A 39 -17.14 -1.81 -50.82
N THR A 40 -17.88 -0.89 -50.17
CA THR A 40 -19.32 -0.59 -50.33
C THR A 40 -20.40 -1.46 -49.66
N THR A 41 -21.00 -0.85 -48.62
CA THR A 41 -22.44 -0.68 -48.33
C THR A 41 -23.46 -1.66 -48.94
N THR A 42 -24.25 -2.32 -48.09
CA THR A 42 -25.70 -2.52 -48.34
C THR A 42 -26.46 -2.67 -47.02
N THR A 43 -27.42 -1.76 -46.85
CA THR A 43 -28.47 -1.71 -45.83
C THR A 43 -29.49 -2.84 -46.01
N LYS A 44 -29.94 -3.48 -44.93
CA LYS A 44 -31.28 -4.09 -44.88
C LYS A 44 -31.91 -3.89 -43.50
N ASN A 45 -33.03 -3.16 -43.52
CA ASN A 45 -33.96 -2.86 -42.45
C ASN A 45 -34.86 -4.07 -42.09
N ILE A 46 -35.68 -3.86 -41.04
CA ILE A 46 -36.98 -4.50 -40.72
C ILE A 46 -36.86 -5.70 -39.74
N ARG A 47 -37.52 -5.79 -38.57
CA ARG A 47 -38.61 -5.02 -37.92
C ARG A 47 -38.54 -5.24 -36.39
N ARG A 48 -38.69 -4.16 -35.63
CA ARG A 48 -39.14 -4.17 -34.22
C ARG A 48 -40.65 -4.41 -34.19
N THR A 49 -41.11 -5.30 -33.30
CA THR A 49 -42.45 -5.27 -32.73
C THR A 49 -42.40 -4.68 -31.31
N ARG A 50 -43.22 -3.64 -31.14
CA ARG A 50 -43.66 -2.90 -29.94
C ARG A 50 -44.50 -3.85 -29.04
N ARG A 51 -44.93 -3.60 -27.79
CA ARG A 51 -44.96 -2.55 -26.74
C ARG A 51 -45.58 -3.30 -25.52
N ALA A 52 -45.31 -3.00 -24.25
CA ALA A 52 -45.89 -1.91 -23.45
C ALA A 52 -45.13 -1.90 -22.09
N ALA A 53 -44.51 -0.82 -21.62
CA ALA A 53 -44.98 0.52 -21.24
C ALA A 53 -45.59 0.57 -19.82
N PHE A 54 -44.90 1.23 -18.89
CA PHE A 54 -45.35 2.15 -17.82
C PHE A 54 -44.11 2.43 -16.93
N ALA A 55 -43.72 3.63 -16.51
CA ALA A 55 -43.95 5.01 -16.92
C ALA A 55 -42.76 5.83 -16.38
N MET A 56 -42.42 6.92 -17.08
CA MET A 56 -41.34 7.85 -16.75
C MET A 56 -41.88 9.09 -16.03
N ASN A 57 -40.97 9.73 -15.29
CA ASN A 57 -40.90 11.14 -14.90
C ASN A 57 -41.62 11.61 -13.62
N SER A 58 -40.81 12.13 -12.70
CA SER A 58 -40.84 13.57 -12.46
C SER A 58 -39.42 14.13 -12.26
N SER A 59 -39.09 15.10 -13.11
CA SER A 59 -37.99 16.05 -12.98
C SER A 59 -38.50 17.30 -12.28
N SER A 60 -37.72 17.83 -11.34
CA SER A 60 -37.59 19.26 -10.94
C SER A 60 -36.98 19.25 -9.52
N SER A 61 -36.17 20.17 -9.05
CA SER A 61 -35.69 21.44 -9.53
C SER A 61 -34.45 21.77 -8.69
N SER A 62 -33.50 22.45 -9.29
CA SER A 62 -32.50 23.24 -8.57
C SER A 62 -33.22 24.29 -7.71
N VAL A 63 -33.18 24.12 -6.40
CA VAL A 63 -33.35 25.21 -5.45
C VAL A 63 -32.10 25.22 -4.58
N GLY A 64 -31.30 26.26 -4.76
CA GLY A 64 -30.15 26.52 -3.91
C GLY A 64 -30.60 26.68 -2.46
N ARG A 65 -30.06 25.84 -1.59
CA ARG A 65 -29.75 26.23 -0.22
C ARG A 65 -28.24 26.40 -0.16
N THR A 66 -27.82 27.65 -0.09
CA THR A 66 -26.53 28.04 0.46
C THR A 66 -26.43 27.45 1.86
N THR A 67 -25.57 26.44 2.02
CA THR A 67 -25.09 26.02 3.32
C THR A 67 -23.61 26.38 3.34
N ASP A 68 -23.23 27.26 4.27
CA ASP A 68 -21.86 27.71 4.52
C ASP A 68 -21.02 26.59 5.16
N ALA A 69 -20.94 25.42 4.53
CA ALA A 69 -20.03 24.34 4.90
C ALA A 69 -18.97 24.20 3.79
N PRO A 70 -17.69 24.53 4.05
CA PRO A 70 -16.68 24.47 3.02
C PRO A 70 -16.36 22.99 2.73
N ASN A 71 -16.61 22.57 1.50
CA ASN A 71 -15.94 21.43 0.84
C ASN A 71 -16.04 20.06 1.54
N VAL A 72 -17.25 19.59 1.83
CA VAL A 72 -17.45 18.15 2.03
C VAL A 72 -17.28 17.42 0.70
N VAL A 73 -16.10 16.83 0.49
CA VAL A 73 -15.88 15.89 -0.63
C VAL A 73 -16.57 14.58 -0.27
N ILE A 74 -17.78 14.37 -0.77
CA ILE A 74 -18.45 13.07 -0.64
C ILE A 74 -17.62 12.04 -1.43
N LEU A 75 -16.79 11.25 -0.74
CA LEU A 75 -16.27 10.03 -1.34
C LEU A 75 -17.42 9.05 -1.53
N ALA A 76 -17.84 8.91 -2.77
CA ALA A 76 -18.21 7.61 -3.29
C ALA A 76 -16.94 6.74 -3.32
N ASN A 77 -16.60 6.17 -2.17
CA ASN A 77 -15.99 4.86 -2.00
C ASN A 77 -15.69 4.66 -0.51
N ARG A 78 -16.67 4.08 0.20
CA ARG A 78 -16.36 2.87 0.97
C ARG A 78 -15.38 2.07 0.11
N ARG A 79 -14.19 1.74 0.62
CA ARG A 79 -13.13 0.98 -0.08
C ARG A 79 -13.74 0.09 -1.14
N LYS A 80 -13.18 0.05 -2.36
CA LYS A 80 -13.62 -0.89 -3.40
C LYS A 80 -13.62 -2.30 -2.80
N ILE A 81 -14.73 -2.69 -2.20
CA ILE A 81 -15.01 -4.04 -1.73
C ILE A 81 -14.89 -4.83 -3.01
N ARG A 82 -13.89 -5.71 -3.05
CA ARG A 82 -13.68 -6.54 -4.23
C ARG A 82 -14.99 -7.23 -4.51
N ASP A 83 -15.45 -7.20 -5.77
CA ASP A 83 -16.73 -7.81 -6.13
C ASP A 83 -16.78 -9.28 -5.70
N THR A 84 -15.62 -9.93 -5.72
CA THR A 84 -15.41 -11.30 -5.24
C THR A 84 -15.68 -11.45 -3.74
N ALA A 85 -15.32 -10.46 -2.92
CA ALA A 85 -15.58 -10.48 -1.49
C ALA A 85 -17.09 -10.41 -1.17
N LYS A 86 -17.92 -9.81 -2.05
CA LYS A 86 -19.39 -9.79 -1.87
C LYS A 86 -20.03 -11.19 -1.87
N ASN A 87 -19.33 -12.20 -2.41
CA ASN A 87 -19.77 -13.60 -2.41
C ASN A 87 -19.27 -14.38 -1.20
N PHE A 88 -18.65 -13.73 -0.22
CA PHE A 88 -17.96 -14.38 0.89
C PHE A 88 -18.81 -15.42 1.62
N ARG A 89 -20.06 -15.10 1.96
CA ARG A 89 -21.00 -16.06 2.58
C ARG A 89 -21.12 -17.36 1.77
N SER A 90 -21.36 -17.24 0.47
CA SER A 90 -21.48 -18.38 -0.43
C SER A 90 -20.20 -19.21 -0.47
N PHE A 91 -19.03 -18.56 -0.44
CA PHE A 91 -17.75 -19.27 -0.49
C PHE A 91 -17.45 -20.04 0.80
N VAL A 92 -17.80 -19.48 1.96
CA VAL A 92 -17.70 -20.20 3.25
C VAL A 92 -18.60 -21.42 3.24
N ASP A 93 -19.86 -21.26 2.81
CA ASP A 93 -20.83 -22.37 2.75
C ASP A 93 -20.38 -23.49 1.80
N GLU A 94 -19.71 -23.14 0.70
CA GLU A 94 -19.17 -24.08 -0.28
C GLU A 94 -17.91 -24.80 0.23
N CYS A 95 -17.13 -24.16 1.11
CA CYS A 95 -15.92 -24.73 1.70
C CYS A 95 -16.13 -25.37 3.07
N LYS A 96 -17.34 -25.30 3.66
CA LYS A 96 -17.60 -25.69 5.07
C LYS A 96 -17.15 -27.09 5.46
N GLN A 97 -17.13 -28.04 4.53
CA GLN A 97 -16.67 -29.42 4.79
C GLN A 97 -15.15 -29.52 5.00
N GLU A 98 -14.39 -28.51 4.58
CA GLU A 98 -12.93 -28.41 4.72
C GLU A 98 -12.52 -27.52 5.91
N LEU A 99 -13.50 -26.97 6.63
CA LEU A 99 -13.31 -26.04 7.75
C LEU A 99 -13.61 -26.75 9.07
N ILE A 100 -12.65 -26.72 10.00
CA ILE A 100 -12.72 -27.45 11.27
C ILE A 100 -12.56 -26.45 12.42
N LYS A 101 -13.46 -26.51 13.40
CA LYS A 101 -13.37 -25.67 14.59
C LYS A 101 -12.33 -26.25 15.55
N VAL A 102 -11.43 -25.43 16.09
CA VAL A 102 -10.35 -25.92 16.96
C VAL A 102 -10.88 -26.42 18.30
N ASP A 103 -11.83 -25.71 18.91
CA ASP A 103 -12.41 -26.05 20.23
C ASP A 103 -13.27 -27.32 20.21
N THR A 104 -13.94 -27.65 19.10
CA THR A 104 -14.73 -28.89 18.98
C THR A 104 -14.00 -30.01 18.25
N LYS A 105 -12.97 -29.69 17.46
CA LYS A 105 -12.29 -30.61 16.54
C LYS A 105 -13.21 -31.23 15.48
N GLU A 106 -14.40 -30.65 15.29
CA GLU A 106 -15.41 -31.13 14.35
C GLU A 106 -15.55 -30.19 13.13
N VAL A 107 -16.02 -30.75 12.02
CA VAL A 107 -16.34 -29.98 10.81
C VAL A 107 -17.49 -29.02 11.10
N LEU A 108 -17.39 -27.79 10.57
CA LEU A 108 -18.40 -26.77 10.79
C LEU A 108 -19.79 -27.18 10.27
N SER A 109 -20.76 -27.26 11.18
CA SER A 109 -22.18 -27.25 10.83
C SER A 109 -22.62 -25.82 10.48
N GLY A 110 -23.51 -25.65 9.49
CA GLY A 110 -24.00 -24.33 9.09
C GLY A 110 -23.03 -23.44 8.31
N GLY A 111 -21.73 -23.75 8.27
CA GLY A 111 -20.70 -23.06 7.47
C GLY A 111 -20.54 -21.58 7.81
N SER A 112 -21.38 -20.75 7.21
CA SER A 112 -21.41 -19.30 7.39
C SER A 112 -22.02 -18.83 8.72
N ASP A 113 -22.80 -19.65 9.41
CA ASP A 113 -23.48 -19.25 10.65
C ASP A 113 -22.52 -18.75 11.77
N GLN A 114 -21.29 -19.27 11.84
CA GLN A 114 -20.27 -18.81 12.80
C GLN A 114 -19.75 -17.40 12.50
N VAL A 115 -19.82 -16.98 11.24
CA VAL A 115 -19.31 -15.70 10.76
C VAL A 115 -20.40 -14.63 10.77
N PHE A 116 -21.63 -14.99 10.35
CA PHE A 116 -22.70 -14.03 10.14
C PHE A 116 -23.87 -14.13 11.12
N GLY A 117 -23.85 -15.09 12.05
CA GLY A 117 -25.02 -15.46 12.85
C GLY A 117 -25.99 -16.38 12.08
N GLY A 118 -26.86 -17.06 12.83
CA GLY A 118 -27.85 -17.97 12.25
C GLY A 118 -28.94 -17.23 11.47
N LYS A 119 -29.69 -17.93 10.62
CA LYS A 119 -30.75 -17.37 9.73
C LYS A 119 -31.83 -16.52 10.42
N HIS A 120 -31.99 -16.64 11.73
CA HIS A 120 -33.05 -15.98 12.51
C HIS A 120 -32.52 -15.04 13.60
N GLU A 121 -31.21 -14.80 13.65
CA GLU A 121 -30.57 -13.87 14.60
C GLU A 121 -30.00 -12.68 13.82
N SER A 122 -30.08 -11.48 14.39
CA SER A 122 -29.34 -10.34 13.86
C SER A 122 -27.85 -10.62 13.98
N GLY A 123 -27.11 -10.50 12.88
CA GLY A 123 -25.67 -10.71 12.88
C GLY A 123 -24.95 -9.72 13.79
N LYS A 124 -23.76 -10.11 14.25
CA LYS A 124 -22.83 -9.18 14.87
C LYS A 124 -21.92 -8.63 13.80
N ARG A 125 -21.55 -7.37 13.94
CA ARG A 125 -20.38 -6.84 13.25
C ARG A 125 -19.19 -7.73 13.53
N THR A 126 -18.48 -8.16 12.49
CA THR A 126 -17.50 -9.23 12.61
C THR A 126 -16.20 -8.86 11.93
N ILE A 127 -15.10 -8.93 12.67
CA ILE A 127 -13.75 -8.96 12.10
C ILE A 127 -13.47 -10.40 11.66
N VAL A 128 -13.12 -10.57 10.39
CA VAL A 128 -12.71 -11.86 9.84
C VAL A 128 -11.24 -11.77 9.45
N LEU A 129 -10.42 -12.61 10.07
CA LEU A 129 -8.99 -12.75 9.78
C LEU A 129 -8.78 -13.97 8.89
N PHE A 130 -8.02 -13.83 7.82
CA PHE A 130 -7.50 -14.95 7.04
C PHE A 130 -6.01 -15.02 7.31
N LEU A 131 -5.66 -15.64 8.43
CA LEU A 131 -4.28 -15.89 8.81
C LEU A 131 -3.63 -16.77 7.74
N THR A 132 -2.32 -16.63 7.56
CA THR A 132 -1.60 -17.53 6.65
C THR A 132 -1.47 -18.90 7.32
N GLN A 133 -0.35 -19.60 7.11
CA GLN A 133 -0.07 -20.79 7.91
C GLN A 133 0.25 -20.42 9.36
N LEU A 134 -0.03 -21.34 10.28
CA LEU A 134 0.05 -21.07 11.72
C LEU A 134 1.48 -20.98 12.25
N ALA A 135 2.50 -21.40 11.47
CA ALA A 135 3.91 -21.17 11.73
C ALA A 135 4.48 -19.95 10.95
N ASP A 136 3.69 -18.88 10.78
CA ASP A 136 4.10 -17.64 10.07
C ASP A 136 4.12 -16.42 10.99
N PHE A 137 5.00 -15.46 10.67
CA PHE A 137 5.13 -14.19 11.39
C PHE A 137 3.84 -13.38 11.35
N ASP A 138 3.19 -13.35 10.18
CA ASP A 138 1.97 -12.58 9.93
C ASP A 138 0.85 -13.05 10.86
N SER A 139 0.62 -14.36 10.92
CA SER A 139 -0.39 -14.99 11.77
C SER A 139 -0.13 -14.70 13.26
N TRP A 140 1.13 -14.80 13.70
CA TRP A 140 1.50 -14.60 15.10
C TRP A 140 1.40 -13.15 15.55
N GLU A 141 1.92 -12.21 14.77
CA GLU A 141 1.81 -10.78 15.10
C GLU A 141 0.34 -10.35 15.09
N GLN A 142 -0.43 -10.72 14.05
CA GLN A 142 -1.83 -10.34 13.94
C GLN A 142 -2.66 -10.91 15.09
N ALA A 143 -2.48 -12.18 15.46
CA ALA A 143 -3.20 -12.77 16.58
C ALA A 143 -2.83 -12.12 17.92
N LYS A 144 -1.53 -11.90 18.20
CA LYS A 144 -1.10 -11.31 19.47
C LYS A 144 -1.69 -9.93 19.69
N PHE A 145 -1.65 -9.08 18.68
CA PHE A 145 -2.24 -7.74 18.75
C PHE A 145 -3.76 -7.76 18.81
N MET A 146 -4.42 -8.65 18.06
CA MET A 146 -5.88 -8.78 18.12
C MET A 146 -6.37 -9.24 19.51
N VAL A 147 -5.61 -10.12 20.18
CA VAL A 147 -5.92 -10.58 21.56
C VAL A 147 -6.02 -9.41 22.54
N ASP A 148 -5.14 -8.42 22.43
CA ASP A 148 -5.16 -7.25 23.30
C ASP A 148 -6.44 -6.42 23.14
N ASP A 149 -7.02 -6.41 21.94
CA ASP A 149 -8.25 -5.67 21.62
C ASP A 149 -9.55 -6.49 21.85
N LEU A 150 -9.46 -7.81 22.05
CA LEU A 150 -10.65 -8.67 22.21
C LEU A 150 -11.61 -8.19 23.32
N PRO A 151 -11.16 -7.82 24.54
CA PRO A 151 -12.08 -7.35 25.58
C PRO A 151 -12.87 -6.11 25.17
N ARG A 152 -12.23 -5.20 24.43
CA ARG A 152 -12.85 -3.96 23.92
C ARG A 152 -13.87 -4.26 22.83
N LEU A 153 -13.54 -5.19 21.92
CA LEU A 153 -14.43 -5.63 20.84
C LEU A 153 -15.66 -6.36 21.39
N GLU A 154 -15.47 -7.24 22.37
CA GLU A 154 -16.56 -7.98 23.01
C GLU A 154 -17.51 -7.05 23.77
N ALA A 155 -16.99 -6.05 24.51
CA ALA A 155 -17.80 -5.03 25.17
C ALA A 155 -18.65 -4.21 24.17
N ALA A 156 -18.18 -4.06 22.94
CA ALA A 156 -18.90 -3.39 21.85
C ALA A 156 -19.78 -4.35 21.01
N ASN A 157 -19.95 -5.60 21.44
CA ASN A 157 -20.69 -6.64 20.73
C ASN A 157 -20.16 -6.93 19.30
N VAL A 158 -18.86 -6.77 19.10
CA VAL A 158 -18.15 -7.12 17.86
C VAL A 158 -17.62 -8.54 17.98
N ASN A 159 -17.89 -9.36 16.96
CA ASN A 159 -17.32 -10.70 16.85
C ASN A 159 -15.94 -10.65 16.18
N VAL A 160 -15.07 -11.61 16.51
CA VAL A 160 -13.78 -11.81 15.85
C VAL A 160 -13.65 -13.29 15.55
N ILE A 161 -13.37 -13.61 14.28
CA ILE A 161 -13.16 -14.98 13.83
C ILE A 161 -11.97 -15.05 12.89
N ALA A 162 -11.16 -16.08 13.03
CA ALA A 162 -9.97 -16.31 12.22
C ALA A 162 -10.08 -17.63 11.45
N PHE A 163 -9.70 -17.61 10.18
CA PHE A 163 -9.36 -18.78 9.39
C PHE A 163 -7.84 -18.90 9.37
N GLY A 164 -7.28 -20.07 9.64
CA GLY A 164 -5.85 -20.34 9.58
C GLY A 164 -5.53 -21.59 8.76
N LEU A 165 -4.38 -21.61 8.09
CA LEU A 165 -3.91 -22.76 7.33
C LEU A 165 -3.10 -23.69 8.23
N GLY A 166 -3.59 -24.91 8.46
CA GLY A 166 -2.94 -25.87 9.35
C GLY A 166 -3.86 -27.02 9.77
N SER A 167 -3.34 -27.88 10.64
CA SER A 167 -4.10 -28.93 11.30
C SER A 167 -4.78 -28.41 12.57
N VAL A 168 -5.67 -29.21 13.16
CA VAL A 168 -6.28 -28.91 14.47
C VAL A 168 -5.20 -28.82 15.55
N GLN A 169 -4.21 -29.72 15.54
CA GLN A 169 -3.09 -29.71 16.47
C GLN A 169 -2.27 -28.41 16.36
N ALA A 170 -1.98 -27.97 15.13
CA ALA A 170 -1.31 -26.68 14.90
C ALA A 170 -2.16 -25.51 15.41
N GLY A 171 -3.49 -25.58 15.22
CA GLY A 171 -4.45 -24.64 15.79
C GLY A 171 -4.38 -24.54 17.31
N GLU A 172 -4.35 -25.68 18.00
CA GLU A 172 -4.22 -25.74 19.46
C GLU A 172 -2.91 -25.11 19.93
N GLN A 173 -1.79 -25.47 19.31
CA GLN A 173 -0.46 -24.93 19.64
C GLN A 173 -0.35 -23.43 19.36
N PHE A 174 -0.94 -22.98 18.25
CA PHE A 174 -1.01 -21.57 17.92
C PHE A 174 -1.81 -20.79 18.96
N CYS A 175 -3.02 -21.26 19.31
CA CYS A 175 -3.88 -20.62 20.29
C CYS A 175 -3.23 -20.57 21.68
N GLU A 176 -2.61 -21.66 22.14
CA GLU A 176 -1.91 -21.72 23.43
C GLU A 176 -0.80 -20.66 23.51
N ARG A 177 0.05 -20.56 22.48
CA ARG A 177 1.25 -19.71 22.49
C ARG A 177 0.96 -18.24 22.18
N THR A 178 -0.04 -17.98 21.35
CA THR A 178 -0.48 -16.63 21.01
C THR A 178 -1.60 -16.13 21.91
N LYS A 179 -2.13 -16.96 22.83
CA LYS A 179 -3.33 -16.68 23.63
C LYS A 179 -4.57 -16.33 22.82
N PHE A 180 -4.59 -16.65 21.52
CA PHE A 180 -5.76 -16.44 20.67
C PHE A 180 -6.84 -17.48 21.05
N PRO A 181 -8.11 -17.08 21.27
CA PRO A 181 -9.13 -18.02 21.74
C PRO A 181 -9.44 -19.11 20.71
N THR A 182 -9.49 -20.37 21.16
CA THR A 182 -9.69 -21.53 20.28
C THR A 182 -11.07 -21.53 19.62
N GLU A 183 -12.09 -21.04 20.31
CA GLU A 183 -13.45 -20.92 19.79
C GLU A 183 -13.58 -19.88 18.67
N LYS A 184 -12.60 -18.98 18.55
CA LYS A 184 -12.52 -17.96 17.49
C LYS A 184 -11.63 -18.39 16.32
N LEU A 185 -10.98 -19.57 16.38
CA LEU A 185 -10.12 -20.08 15.31
C LEU A 185 -10.76 -21.27 14.59
N ILE A 186 -10.85 -21.13 13.27
CA ILE A 186 -11.21 -22.19 12.32
C ILE A 186 -9.96 -22.53 11.52
N VAL A 187 -9.60 -23.81 11.47
CA VAL A 187 -8.47 -24.27 10.67
C VAL A 187 -8.92 -24.95 9.39
N THR A 188 -8.07 -24.92 8.38
CA THR A 188 -8.24 -25.68 7.15
C THR A 188 -6.90 -26.11 6.59
N THR A 189 -6.87 -27.29 5.98
CA THR A 189 -5.70 -27.82 5.27
C THR A 189 -5.70 -27.43 3.78
N SER A 190 -6.63 -26.57 3.35
CA SER A 190 -6.86 -26.23 1.95
C SER A 190 -6.85 -24.71 1.72
N SER A 191 -6.13 -24.24 0.69
CA SER A 191 -6.17 -22.81 0.31
C SER A 191 -7.42 -22.43 -0.50
N LYS A 192 -8.37 -23.34 -0.72
CA LYS A 192 -9.53 -23.11 -1.62
C LYS A 192 -10.35 -21.88 -1.25
N LEU A 193 -10.63 -21.66 0.03
CA LEU A 193 -11.32 -20.46 0.50
C LEU A 193 -10.49 -19.20 0.21
N TYR A 194 -9.19 -19.23 0.49
CA TYR A 194 -8.26 -18.12 0.21
C TYR A 194 -8.22 -17.78 -1.29
N ARG A 195 -8.22 -18.80 -2.16
CA ARG A 195 -8.24 -18.62 -3.62
C ARG A 195 -9.56 -18.07 -4.13
N LYS A 196 -10.70 -18.52 -3.58
CA LYS A 196 -12.01 -17.92 -3.86
C LYS A 196 -12.08 -16.46 -3.40
N MET A 197 -11.41 -16.15 -2.30
CA MET A 197 -11.23 -14.78 -1.82
C MET A 197 -10.12 -14.01 -2.55
N GLU A 198 -9.53 -14.55 -3.63
CA GLU A 198 -8.46 -13.94 -4.44
C GLU A 198 -7.25 -13.47 -3.63
N TYR A 199 -6.98 -14.09 -2.49
CA TYR A 199 -5.76 -13.81 -1.73
C TYR A 199 -4.54 -14.40 -2.43
N SER A 200 -3.41 -13.69 -2.30
CA SER A 200 -2.23 -13.94 -3.11
C SER A 200 -1.67 -15.36 -2.89
N PRO A 201 -1.38 -16.12 -3.96
CA PRO A 201 -0.59 -17.37 -3.87
C PRO A 201 0.80 -17.20 -3.25
N GLY A 202 1.25 -15.95 -3.06
CA GLY A 202 2.66 -15.62 -2.93
C GLY A 202 3.44 -16.09 -4.16
N PHE A 203 4.56 -16.76 -3.92
CA PHE A 203 5.37 -17.36 -4.98
C PHE A 203 4.88 -18.78 -5.39
N GLY A 204 3.67 -19.16 -4.98
CA GLY A 204 3.10 -20.50 -5.17
C GLY A 204 3.01 -20.93 -6.64
N ASP A 205 2.51 -20.05 -7.51
CA ASP A 205 2.21 -20.35 -8.93
C ASP A 205 3.24 -19.72 -9.89
N ALA A 206 4.30 -19.11 -9.36
CA ALA A 206 5.18 -18.23 -10.11
C ALA A 206 6.15 -18.94 -11.07
N LEU A 207 6.33 -20.26 -10.92
CA LEU A 207 7.32 -21.03 -11.68
C LEU A 207 6.73 -22.29 -12.34
N PRO A 208 7.18 -22.63 -13.56
CA PRO A 208 6.78 -23.85 -14.26
C PRO A 208 7.33 -25.14 -13.62
N VAL A 209 8.25 -25.02 -12.66
CA VAL A 209 8.83 -26.13 -11.90
C VAL A 209 8.34 -26.07 -10.45
N LYS A 210 7.84 -27.19 -9.93
CA LYS A 210 7.39 -27.31 -8.53
C LYS A 210 8.61 -27.28 -7.60
N LEU A 211 8.89 -26.12 -7.01
CA LEU A 211 9.88 -25.98 -5.93
C LEU A 211 9.28 -26.36 -4.56
N PRO A 212 10.10 -26.84 -3.60
CA PRO A 212 9.67 -26.99 -2.22
C PRO A 212 9.17 -25.65 -1.64
N GLY A 213 8.12 -25.70 -0.84
CA GLY A 213 7.47 -24.51 -0.28
C GLY A 213 8.40 -23.66 0.57
N MET A 214 9.28 -24.31 1.35
CA MET A 214 10.29 -23.60 2.16
C MET A 214 11.27 -22.79 1.29
N VAL A 215 11.66 -23.32 0.13
CA VAL A 215 12.52 -22.58 -0.82
C VAL A 215 11.77 -21.37 -1.36
N LYS A 216 10.48 -21.52 -1.69
CA LYS A 216 9.64 -20.40 -2.14
C LYS A 216 9.46 -19.36 -1.03
N LEU A 217 9.31 -19.77 0.22
CA LEU A 217 9.20 -18.88 1.38
C LEU A 217 10.49 -18.07 1.56
N LEU A 218 11.67 -18.70 1.49
CA LEU A 218 12.95 -17.98 1.55
C LEU A 218 13.12 -16.94 0.44
N VAL A 219 12.64 -17.26 -0.78
CA VAL A 219 12.61 -16.31 -1.91
C VAL A 219 11.67 -15.12 -1.61
N MET A 220 10.53 -15.37 -0.97
CA MET A 220 9.62 -14.31 -0.52
C MET A 220 10.20 -13.46 0.61
N CYS A 221 10.92 -14.06 1.56
CA CYS A 221 11.67 -13.33 2.60
C CYS A 221 12.73 -12.39 1.99
N ALA A 222 13.31 -12.76 0.84
CA ALA A 222 14.19 -11.90 0.04
C ALA A 222 13.44 -10.82 -0.77
N GLY A 223 12.11 -10.72 -0.64
CA GLY A 223 11.25 -9.72 -1.28
C GLY A 223 10.70 -10.11 -2.66
N ILE A 224 11.00 -11.30 -3.17
CA ILE A 224 10.54 -11.74 -4.50
C ILE A 224 9.19 -12.45 -4.38
N GLY A 225 8.17 -11.98 -5.11
CA GLY A 225 6.81 -12.48 -4.95
C GLY A 225 6.14 -12.04 -3.63
N SER A 226 6.75 -11.06 -2.94
CA SER A 226 6.30 -10.53 -1.67
C SER A 226 6.51 -9.00 -1.59
N PRO A 227 5.72 -8.21 -2.35
CA PRO A 227 5.78 -6.75 -2.32
C PRO A 227 5.76 -6.15 -0.90
N GLY A 228 6.64 -5.17 -0.66
CA GLY A 228 6.69 -4.43 0.61
C GLY A 228 7.49 -5.11 1.74
N THR A 229 7.74 -6.42 1.68
CA THR A 229 8.39 -7.19 2.77
C THR A 229 9.71 -6.59 3.24
N LEU A 230 10.67 -6.34 2.34
CA LEU A 230 11.97 -5.79 2.72
C LEU A 230 11.85 -4.40 3.37
N LYS A 231 10.91 -3.57 2.89
CA LYS A 231 10.65 -2.24 3.47
C LYS A 231 10.15 -2.38 4.91
N THR A 232 9.20 -3.29 5.15
CA THR A 232 8.65 -3.54 6.49
C THR A 232 9.67 -4.14 7.44
N VAL A 233 10.54 -5.02 6.95
CA VAL A 233 11.67 -5.57 7.72
C VAL A 233 12.62 -4.45 8.13
N ILE A 234 13.13 -3.67 7.16
CA ILE A 234 14.07 -2.57 7.42
C ILE A 234 13.46 -1.54 8.37
N SER A 235 12.19 -1.16 8.17
CA SER A 235 11.49 -0.23 9.06
C SER A 235 11.44 -0.72 10.51
N GLY A 236 11.38 -2.04 10.74
CA GLY A 236 11.38 -2.61 12.08
C GLY A 236 12.70 -2.45 12.84
N TYR A 237 13.82 -2.24 12.14
CA TYR A 237 15.12 -1.97 12.74
C TYR A 237 15.31 -0.49 13.10
N PHE A 238 14.75 0.43 12.31
CA PHE A 238 14.91 1.87 12.54
C PHE A 238 13.89 2.47 13.54
N GLY A 239 12.72 1.87 13.68
CA GLY A 239 11.63 2.43 14.48
C GLY A 239 10.98 3.67 13.83
N SER A 240 10.16 4.40 14.60
CA SER A 240 9.51 5.62 14.16
C SER A 240 9.09 6.49 15.35
N LYS A 241 9.48 7.76 15.35
CA LYS A 241 9.03 8.74 16.36
C LYS A 241 7.54 9.10 16.27
N ASN A 242 6.91 8.74 15.15
CA ASN A 242 5.52 9.08 14.86
C ASN A 242 4.56 7.91 15.12
N LYS A 243 5.09 6.76 15.54
CA LYS A 243 4.29 5.57 15.83
C LYS A 243 4.38 5.27 17.33
N PRO A 244 3.31 4.75 17.94
CA PRO A 244 3.38 4.29 19.32
C PRO A 244 4.32 3.09 19.48
N PRO A 245 4.84 2.84 20.68
CA PRO A 245 5.57 1.61 20.99
C PRO A 245 4.68 0.38 20.78
N VAL A 246 5.34 -0.76 20.58
CA VAL A 246 4.70 -2.06 20.33
C VAL A 246 4.85 -2.98 21.53
N LEU A 247 5.97 -2.90 22.25
CA LEU A 247 6.12 -3.55 23.55
C LEU A 247 5.47 -2.66 24.61
N VAL A 248 4.23 -3.00 24.96
CA VAL A 248 3.39 -2.25 25.91
C VAL A 248 3.10 -3.12 27.11
N GLU A 249 3.18 -2.57 28.32
CA GLU A 249 2.90 -3.35 29.53
C GLU A 249 1.49 -3.97 29.52
N GLY A 250 1.43 -5.27 29.80
CA GLY A 250 0.17 -6.02 29.79
C GLY A 250 -0.30 -6.47 28.40
N SER A 251 0.34 -6.00 27.32
CA SER A 251 0.11 -6.52 25.96
C SER A 251 0.67 -7.93 25.83
N ASN A 252 0.01 -8.72 25.00
CA ASN A 252 0.44 -10.04 24.62
C ASN A 252 1.69 -10.05 23.71
N ALA A 253 2.06 -8.89 23.15
CA ALA A 253 3.31 -8.68 22.45
C ALA A 253 4.46 -8.21 23.36
N ASP A 254 4.20 -7.95 24.65
CA ASP A 254 5.22 -7.41 25.56
C ASP A 254 6.37 -8.40 25.79
N VAL A 255 7.56 -7.84 25.95
CA VAL A 255 8.76 -8.54 26.41
C VAL A 255 9.32 -7.70 27.57
N PRO A 256 8.87 -7.93 28.82
CA PRO A 256 9.01 -6.97 29.92
C PRO A 256 10.46 -6.52 30.18
N GLU A 257 11.42 -7.44 30.12
CA GLU A 257 12.84 -7.14 30.33
C GLU A 257 13.40 -6.24 29.23
N VAL A 258 13.05 -6.53 27.97
CA VAL A 258 13.47 -5.72 26.82
C VAL A 258 12.78 -4.37 26.85
N ARG A 259 11.47 -4.32 27.10
CA ARG A 259 10.70 -3.09 27.20
C ARG A 259 11.28 -2.15 28.24
N LYS A 260 11.52 -2.63 29.47
CA LYS A 260 12.10 -1.81 30.55
C LYS A 260 13.47 -1.25 30.19
N LEU A 261 14.33 -2.06 29.55
CA LEU A 261 15.63 -1.60 29.06
C LEU A 261 15.47 -0.52 27.99
N MET A 262 14.58 -0.74 27.03
CA MET A 262 14.28 0.17 25.93
C MET A 262 13.65 1.49 26.42
N ASP A 263 12.71 1.43 27.38
CA ASP A 263 12.10 2.61 28.03
C ASP A 263 13.19 3.49 28.67
N ALA A 264 14.12 2.87 29.41
CA ALA A 264 15.19 3.57 30.13
C ALA A 264 16.28 4.17 29.20
N THR A 265 16.50 3.59 28.02
CA THR A 265 17.62 3.96 27.13
C THR A 265 17.21 4.77 25.90
N LEU A 266 16.02 4.52 25.36
CA LEU A 266 15.53 5.10 24.11
C LEU A 266 14.25 5.94 24.31
N GLY A 267 13.64 5.92 25.50
CA GLY A 267 12.37 6.59 25.81
C GLY A 267 11.17 5.66 25.62
N ALA A 268 9.99 6.04 26.12
CA ALA A 268 8.81 5.16 26.18
C ALA A 268 7.65 5.55 25.25
N GLU A 269 7.73 6.69 24.57
CA GLU A 269 6.56 7.31 23.91
C GLU A 269 6.43 6.99 22.41
N TYR A 270 7.38 6.26 21.83
CA TYR A 270 7.40 6.00 20.39
C TYR A 270 7.93 4.61 20.03
N LEU A 271 7.75 4.20 18.78
CA LEU A 271 8.29 2.94 18.27
C LEU A 271 9.81 3.02 18.19
N ARG A 272 10.50 2.36 19.09
CA ARG A 272 11.95 2.48 19.23
C ARG A 272 12.69 1.71 18.14
N PRO A 273 13.95 2.10 17.85
CA PRO A 273 14.85 1.28 17.06
C PRO A 273 14.90 -0.17 17.56
N PHE A 274 14.90 -1.13 16.64
CA PHE A 274 14.93 -2.57 16.90
C PHE A 274 13.73 -3.18 17.65
N GLU A 275 12.75 -2.38 18.08
CA GLU A 275 11.63 -2.88 18.89
C GLU A 275 10.75 -3.89 18.12
N MET A 276 10.30 -3.53 16.92
CA MET A 276 9.57 -4.45 16.03
C MET A 276 10.42 -5.67 15.65
N ALA A 277 11.71 -5.47 15.41
CA ALA A 277 12.62 -6.58 15.09
C ALA A 277 12.76 -7.54 16.28
N THR A 278 12.70 -7.03 17.51
CA THR A 278 12.79 -7.84 18.74
C THR A 278 11.53 -8.67 18.95
N LEU A 279 10.34 -8.09 18.75
CA LEU A 279 9.08 -8.85 18.75
C LEU A 279 9.12 -9.98 17.70
N ARG A 280 9.57 -9.67 16.49
CA ARG A 280 9.72 -10.64 15.39
C ARG A 280 10.68 -11.75 15.71
N LEU A 281 11.82 -11.42 16.32
CA LEU A 281 12.80 -12.40 16.75
C LEU A 281 12.22 -13.32 17.83
N ALA A 282 11.51 -12.76 18.82
CA ALA A 282 10.84 -13.55 19.86
C ALA A 282 9.82 -14.52 19.26
N ASN A 283 8.97 -14.05 18.33
CA ASN A 283 8.05 -14.91 17.59
C ASN A 283 8.79 -15.97 16.77
N MET A 284 9.88 -15.61 16.09
CA MET A 284 10.68 -16.54 15.28
C MET A 284 11.27 -17.67 16.13
N THR A 285 11.86 -17.33 17.27
CA THR A 285 12.44 -18.31 18.19
C THR A 285 11.37 -19.30 18.65
N GLU A 286 10.19 -18.80 19.01
CA GLU A 286 9.09 -19.65 19.44
C GLU A 286 8.57 -20.55 18.30
N ILE A 287 8.36 -19.99 17.11
CA ILE A 287 7.89 -20.74 15.94
C ILE A 287 8.89 -21.85 15.57
N LEU A 288 10.19 -21.53 15.48
CA LEU A 288 11.20 -22.49 15.01
C LEU A 288 11.46 -23.61 16.02
N ASN A 289 11.36 -23.33 17.32
CA ASN A 289 11.50 -24.36 18.36
C ASN A 289 10.34 -25.36 18.37
N ASN A 290 9.19 -24.99 17.78
CA ASN A 290 7.97 -25.79 17.77
C ASN A 290 7.46 -25.98 16.33
N TRP A 291 8.38 -25.96 15.36
CA TRP A 291 8.06 -25.90 13.94
C TRP A 291 7.18 -27.07 13.50
N ASP A 292 7.54 -28.28 13.90
CA ASP A 292 6.86 -29.52 13.48
C ASP A 292 5.41 -29.59 13.99
N ASP A 293 5.12 -28.94 15.11
CA ASP A 293 3.77 -28.89 15.69
C ASP A 293 2.89 -27.79 15.08
N LEU A 294 3.50 -26.76 14.48
CA LEU A 294 2.80 -25.56 13.98
C LEU A 294 2.66 -25.52 12.46
N VAL A 295 3.62 -26.10 11.74
CA VAL A 295 3.69 -26.00 10.29
C VAL A 295 2.54 -26.76 9.62
N CYS A 296 2.03 -26.23 8.51
CA CYS A 296 1.09 -26.95 7.68
C CYS A 296 1.74 -28.18 7.01
N GLU A 297 1.01 -29.29 6.92
CA GLU A 297 1.50 -30.53 6.28
C GLU A 297 1.83 -30.34 4.79
N ASP A 298 0.99 -29.60 4.06
CA ASP A 298 1.27 -29.22 2.67
C ASP A 298 2.23 -28.03 2.65
N ASP A 299 3.50 -28.31 2.36
CA ASP A 299 4.55 -27.30 2.30
C ASP A 299 4.25 -26.19 1.29
N GLN A 300 3.43 -26.43 0.27
CA GLN A 300 3.08 -25.41 -0.72
C GLN A 300 2.22 -24.29 -0.13
N LEU A 301 1.56 -24.52 1.00
CA LEU A 301 0.76 -23.51 1.70
C LEU A 301 1.63 -22.50 2.45
N LEU A 302 2.92 -22.77 2.66
CA LEU A 302 3.86 -21.85 3.33
C LEU A 302 3.88 -20.44 2.70
N VAL A 303 3.65 -20.36 1.40
CA VAL A 303 3.69 -19.10 0.64
C VAL A 303 2.34 -18.45 0.43
N GLN A 304 1.24 -19.16 0.72
CA GLN A 304 -0.10 -18.61 0.62
C GLN A 304 -0.21 -17.40 1.54
N ARG A 305 -0.67 -16.27 0.98
CA ARG A 305 -0.94 -15.04 1.75
C ARG A 305 -2.40 -14.96 2.15
N GLY A 306 -2.65 -14.12 3.13
CA GLY A 306 -3.94 -13.94 3.76
C GLY A 306 -4.62 -12.63 3.38
N GLY A 307 -5.45 -12.19 4.31
CA GLY A 307 -6.17 -10.94 4.25
C GLY A 307 -7.04 -10.77 5.49
N SER A 308 -7.83 -9.72 5.50
CA SER A 308 -8.80 -9.50 6.58
C SER A 308 -9.95 -8.63 6.08
N MET A 309 -11.08 -8.71 6.76
CA MET A 309 -12.25 -7.90 6.45
C MET A 309 -13.05 -7.58 7.70
N VAL A 310 -13.92 -6.58 7.58
CA VAL A 310 -14.94 -6.25 8.57
C VAL A 310 -16.29 -6.34 7.90
N LEU A 311 -17.19 -7.11 8.51
CA LEU A 311 -18.59 -7.25 8.14
C LEU A 311 -19.44 -6.38 9.06
N ASP A 312 -20.46 -5.72 8.53
CA ASP A 312 -21.53 -5.13 9.35
C ASP A 312 -22.52 -6.20 9.87
N GLU A 313 -23.54 -5.75 10.57
CA GLU A 313 -24.56 -6.57 11.22
C GLU A 313 -25.44 -7.34 10.21
N GLU A 314 -25.55 -6.83 8.98
CA GLU A 314 -26.23 -7.50 7.86
C GLU A 314 -25.34 -8.54 7.15
N GLY A 315 -24.05 -8.57 7.48
CA GLY A 315 -23.05 -9.42 6.84
C GLY A 315 -22.46 -8.83 5.57
N GLU A 316 -22.70 -7.54 5.30
CA GLU A 316 -22.09 -6.84 4.19
C GLU A 316 -20.68 -6.39 4.57
N ILE A 317 -19.78 -6.44 3.60
CA ILE A 317 -18.39 -6.05 3.83
C ILE A 317 -18.30 -4.53 3.91
N VAL A 318 -17.76 -4.00 5.01
CA VAL A 318 -17.47 -2.57 5.20
C VAL A 318 -15.96 -2.26 5.18
N PHE A 319 -15.13 -3.30 5.28
CA PHE A 319 -13.69 -3.25 5.04
C PHE A 319 -13.21 -4.56 4.42
N ASP A 320 -12.34 -4.49 3.42
CA ASP A 320 -11.52 -5.62 2.96
C ASP A 320 -10.06 -5.17 2.79
N HIS A 321 -9.14 -6.06 3.18
CA HIS A 321 -7.69 -5.94 3.04
C HIS A 321 -7.14 -7.25 2.47
N VAL A 322 -6.18 -7.13 1.55
CA VAL A 322 -5.46 -8.26 0.94
C VAL A 322 -3.99 -8.11 1.28
N ASP A 323 -3.39 -9.14 1.86
CA ASP A 323 -1.99 -9.08 2.26
C ASP A 323 -1.11 -9.06 1.00
N PRO A 324 -0.36 -7.98 0.74
CA PRO A 324 0.46 -7.87 -0.46
C PRO A 324 1.68 -8.79 -0.42
N GLY A 325 2.15 -9.17 0.78
CA GLY A 325 3.33 -9.99 1.01
C GLY A 325 3.52 -10.28 2.50
N ILE A 326 4.62 -10.95 2.83
CA ILE A 326 5.08 -11.17 4.21
C ILE A 326 5.23 -9.84 4.94
N LEU A 327 4.67 -9.77 6.15
CA LEU A 327 4.53 -8.59 7.01
C LEU A 327 3.64 -7.49 6.37
N GLY A 328 2.76 -7.90 5.45
CA GLY A 328 1.77 -7.04 4.80
C GLY A 328 0.35 -7.20 5.36
N TYR A 329 0.19 -7.95 6.45
CA TYR A 329 -1.09 -8.13 7.11
C TYR A 329 -1.71 -6.79 7.54
N CYS A 330 -3.03 -6.72 7.61
CA CYS A 330 -3.71 -5.49 8.01
C CYS A 330 -3.40 -5.13 9.46
N ASP A 331 -3.10 -3.85 9.70
CA ASP A 331 -2.93 -3.32 11.05
C ASP A 331 -4.20 -3.60 11.90
N PRO A 332 -4.08 -4.33 13.02
CA PRO A 332 -5.18 -4.60 13.95
C PRO A 332 -5.95 -3.34 14.35
N LYS A 333 -5.28 -2.20 14.53
CA LYS A 333 -5.95 -0.92 14.85
C LYS A 333 -6.87 -0.45 13.73
N ARG A 334 -6.50 -0.71 12.47
CA ARG A 334 -7.37 -0.39 11.32
C ARG A 334 -8.59 -1.30 11.33
N LEU A 335 -8.44 -2.59 11.62
CA LEU A 335 -9.57 -3.50 11.74
C LEU A 335 -10.53 -3.07 12.86
N THR A 336 -9.99 -2.76 14.04
CA THR A 336 -10.81 -2.33 15.18
C THR A 336 -11.48 -0.98 14.96
N GLN A 337 -10.83 -0.03 14.28
CA GLN A 337 -11.45 1.25 13.90
C GLN A 337 -12.74 1.04 13.09
N PHE A 338 -12.70 0.18 12.06
CA PHE A 338 -13.89 -0.10 11.25
C PHE A 338 -14.92 -0.97 11.95
N ALA A 339 -14.46 -1.86 12.83
CA ALA A 339 -15.33 -2.74 13.59
C ALA A 339 -16.00 -2.04 14.78
N LEU A 340 -15.42 -0.98 15.34
CA LEU A 340 -16.00 -0.26 16.48
C LEU A 340 -16.77 0.99 16.08
N LEU A 341 -16.80 1.30 14.78
CA LEU A 341 -17.37 2.56 14.30
C LEU A 341 -16.76 3.75 15.04
N GLU A 342 -15.44 3.75 15.18
CA GLU A 342 -14.74 4.92 15.67
C GLU A 342 -14.86 6.01 14.60
N GLY A 343 -15.92 6.82 14.72
CA GLY A 343 -16.45 7.71 13.69
C GLY A 343 -17.80 7.20 13.13
N ASP A 344 -18.66 8.11 12.66
CA ASP A 344 -19.91 7.70 12.01
C ASP A 344 -19.59 7.03 10.65
N PRO A 345 -19.95 5.75 10.42
CA PRO A 345 -19.69 5.04 9.16
C PRO A 345 -20.47 5.61 7.96
N LYS A 346 -21.42 6.50 8.21
CA LYS A 346 -22.13 7.30 7.21
C LYS A 346 -21.61 8.74 7.15
N ALA A 347 -20.71 9.14 8.05
CA ALA A 347 -20.09 10.45 7.97
C ALA A 347 -19.32 10.55 6.65
N PRO A 348 -19.40 11.71 5.98
CA PRO A 348 -18.61 11.96 4.80
C PRO A 348 -17.13 11.80 5.13
N PHE A 349 -16.40 11.06 4.28
CA PHE A 349 -14.95 11.02 4.37
C PHE A 349 -14.39 12.42 4.11
N ASP A 350 -13.84 13.05 5.16
CA ASP A 350 -13.21 14.35 5.05
C ASP A 350 -11.76 14.19 4.58
N ALA A 351 -11.59 14.20 3.26
CA ALA A 351 -10.28 14.10 2.64
C ALA A 351 -9.31 15.20 3.12
N ILE A 352 -9.81 16.39 3.43
CA ILE A 352 -8.97 17.51 3.87
C ILE A 352 -8.45 17.21 5.29
N SER A 353 -9.34 16.83 6.21
CA SER A 353 -8.97 16.46 7.57
C SER A 353 -7.95 15.33 7.60
N VAL A 354 -8.13 14.29 6.77
CA VAL A 354 -7.18 13.18 6.64
C VAL A 354 -5.80 13.66 6.19
N MET A 355 -5.73 14.55 5.19
CA MET A 355 -4.45 15.11 4.73
C MET A 355 -3.79 16.02 5.78
N HIS A 356 -4.58 16.80 6.53
CA HIS A 356 -4.07 17.64 7.63
C HIS A 356 -3.48 16.78 8.75
N GLU A 357 -4.23 15.79 9.23
CA GLU A 357 -3.76 14.88 10.27
C GLU A 357 -2.51 14.13 9.81
N ALA A 358 -2.44 13.72 8.54
CA ALA A 358 -1.26 13.08 7.97
C ALA A 358 -0.04 14.00 7.92
N CYS A 359 -0.24 15.29 7.66
CA CYS A 359 0.82 16.31 7.69
C CYS A 359 1.35 16.56 9.11
N GLU A 360 0.47 16.54 10.10
CA GLU A 360 0.81 16.78 11.51
C GLU A 360 1.47 15.56 12.15
N THR A 361 0.89 14.37 11.96
CA THR A 361 1.25 13.17 12.71
C THR A 361 2.18 12.23 11.95
N LYS A 362 2.15 12.24 10.61
CA LYS A 362 2.75 11.18 9.76
C LYS A 362 2.38 9.76 10.19
N ASN A 363 1.18 9.58 10.76
CA ASN A 363 0.73 8.31 11.33
C ASN A 363 -0.64 7.84 10.79
N VAL A 364 -1.29 8.65 9.96
CA VAL A 364 -2.49 8.25 9.22
C VAL A 364 -2.17 7.08 8.30
N ASN A 365 -3.12 6.17 8.08
CA ASN A 365 -2.89 5.06 7.17
C ASN A 365 -2.56 5.57 5.75
N VAL A 366 -1.50 5.03 5.14
CA VAL A 366 -1.02 5.48 3.83
C VAL A 366 -2.06 5.32 2.71
N GLU A 367 -2.97 4.35 2.82
CA GLU A 367 -4.07 4.17 1.88
C GLU A 367 -5.08 5.31 2.00
N ASP A 368 -5.40 5.73 3.23
CA ASP A 368 -6.37 6.82 3.48
C ASP A 368 -5.81 8.16 2.98
N VAL A 369 -4.50 8.40 3.17
CA VAL A 369 -3.81 9.56 2.58
C VAL A 369 -3.91 9.52 1.06
N CYS A 370 -3.70 8.34 0.46
CA CYS A 370 -3.78 8.19 -0.98
C CYS A 370 -5.20 8.44 -1.52
N ASP A 371 -6.20 7.90 -0.84
CA ASP A 371 -7.61 8.07 -1.18
C ASP A 371 -8.07 9.50 -0.98
N ALA A 372 -7.57 10.20 0.04
CA ALA A 372 -7.82 11.62 0.25
C ALA A 372 -7.27 12.49 -0.90
N ILE A 373 -6.03 12.25 -1.33
CA ILE A 373 -5.46 12.97 -2.47
C ILE A 373 -6.28 12.67 -3.75
N ALA A 374 -6.69 11.42 -3.97
CA ALA A 374 -7.53 11.03 -5.10
C ALA A 374 -8.94 11.65 -5.04
N ALA A 375 -9.51 11.81 -3.84
CA ALA A 375 -10.76 12.51 -3.60
C ALA A 375 -10.64 13.98 -4.03
N CYS A 376 -9.57 14.66 -3.62
CA CYS A 376 -9.33 16.05 -4.00
C CYS A 376 -9.13 16.22 -5.51
N GLU A 377 -8.45 15.27 -6.17
CA GLU A 377 -8.30 15.28 -7.63
C GLU A 377 -9.66 15.19 -8.36
N LYS A 378 -10.59 14.37 -7.84
CA LYS A 378 -11.96 14.26 -8.38
C LYS A 378 -12.79 15.53 -8.15
N SER A 379 -12.62 16.18 -6.99
CA SER A 379 -13.33 17.41 -6.63
C SER A 379 -12.86 18.63 -7.42
N LYS A 380 -11.70 18.56 -8.08
CA LYS A 380 -11.16 19.61 -8.97
C LYS A 380 -11.00 20.97 -8.29
N PHE A 381 -10.58 21.00 -7.02
CA PHE A 381 -10.30 22.23 -6.25
C PHE A 381 -9.56 23.30 -7.04
N ASN A 382 -9.98 24.57 -6.91
CA ASN A 382 -9.28 25.67 -7.56
C ASN A 382 -7.98 25.98 -6.80
N VAL A 383 -6.84 25.61 -7.38
CA VAL A 383 -5.52 25.91 -6.83
C VAL A 383 -4.94 27.09 -7.61
N THR A 384 -4.61 28.17 -6.91
CA THR A 384 -3.92 29.34 -7.48
C THR A 384 -2.44 29.32 -7.14
N GLY A 385 -1.63 30.06 -7.89
CA GLY A 385 -0.20 30.19 -7.61
C GLY A 385 0.05 30.70 -6.19
N ASP A 386 -0.66 31.75 -5.76
CA ASP A 386 -0.48 32.37 -4.45
C ASP A 386 -0.61 31.41 -3.27
N MET A 387 -1.48 30.38 -3.37
CA MET A 387 -1.65 29.35 -2.34
C MET A 387 -0.39 28.49 -2.16
N LEU A 388 0.47 28.41 -3.16
CA LEU A 388 1.70 27.61 -3.13
C LEU A 388 2.90 28.40 -2.60
N ASN A 389 2.79 29.72 -2.44
CA ASN A 389 3.93 30.57 -2.10
C ASN A 389 4.42 30.31 -0.67
N GLY A 390 5.50 29.55 -0.52
CA GLY A 390 5.97 29.08 0.78
C GLY A 390 7.03 27.98 0.70
N GLU A 391 7.55 27.60 1.86
CA GLU A 391 8.32 26.38 2.07
C GLU A 391 7.41 25.23 2.52
N TRP A 392 7.60 24.07 1.90
CA TRP A 392 6.75 22.90 2.06
C TRP A 392 7.60 21.66 2.34
N GLU A 393 7.45 21.04 3.52
CA GLU A 393 8.15 19.80 3.84
C GLU A 393 7.41 18.60 3.27
N LEU A 394 8.10 17.74 2.52
CA LEU A 394 7.55 16.51 1.95
C LEU A 394 7.15 15.55 3.07
N VAL A 395 5.87 15.20 3.09
CA VAL A 395 5.28 14.30 4.09
C VAL A 395 5.09 12.91 3.50
N TYR A 396 4.46 12.82 2.33
CA TYR A 396 4.01 11.56 1.74
C TYR A 396 4.32 11.54 0.24
N THR A 397 4.68 10.36 -0.27
CA THR A 397 4.89 10.14 -1.71
C THR A 397 4.47 8.72 -2.11
N THR A 398 4.04 8.55 -3.36
CA THR A 398 3.89 7.23 -3.99
C THR A 398 5.00 6.99 -5.01
N GLY A 399 5.24 5.73 -5.37
CA GLY A 399 6.09 5.40 -6.52
C GLY A 399 5.50 5.87 -7.85
N THR A 400 6.35 5.97 -8.88
CA THR A 400 5.95 6.17 -10.28
C THR A 400 5.40 4.86 -10.86
N ASN A 401 4.41 4.90 -11.74
CA ASN A 401 3.79 3.71 -12.36
C ASN A 401 4.82 2.84 -13.11
N LYS A 402 5.40 1.82 -12.45
CA LYS A 402 6.35 0.89 -13.08
C LYS A 402 5.79 -0.50 -13.38
N ASN A 403 4.54 -0.82 -13.04
CA ASN A 403 3.94 -2.13 -13.35
C ASN A 403 2.48 -2.02 -13.80
N LYS A 404 2.22 -2.32 -15.08
CA LYS A 404 0.87 -2.42 -15.68
C LYS A 404 0.00 -3.56 -15.12
N ALA A 405 0.53 -4.41 -14.26
CA ALA A 405 -0.25 -5.47 -13.60
C ALA A 405 -1.11 -4.95 -12.43
N ASN A 406 -0.84 -3.74 -11.91
CA ASN A 406 -1.52 -3.16 -10.74
C ASN A 406 -2.26 -1.84 -11.06
N VAL A 407 -2.83 -1.72 -12.27
CA VAL A 407 -3.47 -0.49 -12.80
C VAL A 407 -4.65 0.02 -11.96
N ASN A 408 -5.09 -0.73 -10.93
CA ASN A 408 -6.18 -0.34 -10.03
C ASN A 408 -5.78 -0.14 -8.56
N ARG A 409 -4.49 -0.25 -8.20
CA ARG A 409 -4.01 0.16 -6.87
C ARG A 409 -3.20 1.43 -7.03
N ASN A 410 -3.74 2.55 -6.52
CA ASN A 410 -2.91 3.71 -6.27
C ASN A 410 -1.73 3.24 -5.40
N GLY A 411 -0.51 3.39 -5.93
CA GLY A 411 0.65 2.60 -5.51
C GLY A 411 1.10 2.83 -4.07
N ASP A 412 1.77 1.82 -3.52
CA ASP A 412 2.49 1.70 -2.24
C ASP A 412 3.00 3.03 -1.66
N GLY A 413 2.08 3.82 -1.11
CA GLY A 413 2.36 5.10 -0.49
C GLY A 413 3.35 4.97 0.66
N THR A 414 4.13 6.02 0.88
CA THR A 414 5.03 6.06 2.02
C THR A 414 5.17 7.46 2.57
N TYR A 415 5.23 7.55 3.90
CA TYR A 415 5.79 8.73 4.53
C TYR A 415 7.26 8.86 4.18
N PHE A 416 7.69 10.10 3.90
CA PHE A 416 9.04 10.40 3.49
C PHE A 416 9.96 10.45 4.74
N PRO A 417 11.04 9.66 4.78
CA PRO A 417 11.75 9.34 6.03
C PRO A 417 12.76 10.40 6.48
N ILE A 418 13.15 11.32 5.59
CA ILE A 418 14.15 12.37 5.85
C ILE A 418 13.53 13.73 5.56
N LYS A 419 14.04 14.80 6.18
CA LYS A 419 13.51 16.14 5.90
C LYS A 419 13.84 16.51 4.45
N ALA A 420 12.82 16.63 3.61
CA ALA A 420 12.92 17.25 2.30
C ALA A 420 11.97 18.43 2.24
N VAL A 421 12.44 19.55 1.69
CA VAL A 421 11.66 20.80 1.60
C VAL A 421 11.66 21.28 0.16
N GLN A 422 10.48 21.63 -0.31
CA GLN A 422 10.25 22.27 -1.59
C GLN A 422 9.78 23.70 -1.30
N SER A 423 10.53 24.68 -1.77
CA SER A 423 10.14 26.08 -1.70
C SER A 423 9.61 26.53 -3.05
N PHE A 424 8.44 27.15 -3.06
CA PHE A 424 7.88 27.80 -4.23
C PHE A 424 7.79 29.31 -3.97
N ASP A 425 8.61 30.09 -4.68
CA ASP A 425 8.54 31.54 -4.70
C ASP A 425 7.77 31.97 -5.95
N ILE A 426 6.49 32.28 -5.76
CA ILE A 426 5.56 32.60 -6.85
C ILE A 426 5.84 33.98 -7.43
N LYS A 427 6.39 34.90 -6.63
CA LYS A 427 6.68 36.27 -7.06
C LYS A 427 7.89 36.31 -7.99
N ASN A 428 8.93 35.54 -7.67
CA ASN A 428 10.17 35.50 -8.45
C ASN A 428 10.24 34.31 -9.42
N GLU A 429 9.20 33.47 -9.46
CA GLU A 429 9.14 32.23 -10.25
C GLU A 429 10.36 31.32 -10.00
N ARG A 430 10.76 31.19 -8.72
CA ARG A 430 11.91 30.39 -8.29
C ARG A 430 11.48 29.20 -7.44
N ILE A 431 12.08 28.05 -7.70
CA ILE A 431 11.88 26.84 -6.90
C ILE A 431 13.18 26.41 -6.24
N ARG A 432 13.09 25.95 -5.00
CA ARG A 432 14.14 25.16 -4.34
C ARG A 432 13.63 23.78 -4.01
N ASN A 433 14.41 22.75 -4.29
CA ASN A 433 14.12 21.38 -3.85
C ASN A 433 15.32 20.84 -3.08
N GLY A 434 15.16 20.61 -1.78
CA GLY A 434 16.25 20.26 -0.88
C GLY A 434 15.99 19.05 -0.01
N VAL A 435 17.06 18.34 0.33
CA VAL A 435 17.12 17.26 1.31
C VAL A 435 18.09 17.65 2.42
N TYR A 436 17.69 17.43 3.66
CA TYR A 436 18.39 17.87 4.87
C TYR A 436 18.56 16.71 5.83
N VAL A 437 19.82 16.36 6.12
CA VAL A 437 20.19 15.25 7.00
C VAL A 437 21.23 15.73 8.01
N GLY A 438 20.77 16.02 9.23
CA GLY A 438 21.61 16.59 10.27
C GLY A 438 22.25 17.92 9.81
N PRO A 439 23.58 18.08 9.89
CA PRO A 439 24.26 19.30 9.46
C PRO A 439 24.38 19.42 7.93
N VAL A 440 24.09 18.35 7.18
CA VAL A 440 24.26 18.31 5.73
C VAL A 440 22.97 18.75 5.05
N LYS A 441 23.10 19.67 4.09
CA LYS A 441 22.01 20.11 3.23
C LYS A 441 22.42 19.98 1.76
N PHE A 442 21.52 19.47 0.95
CA PHE A 442 21.70 19.31 -0.48
C PHE A 442 20.45 19.81 -1.18
N PHE A 443 20.57 20.80 -2.04
CA PHE A 443 19.40 21.40 -2.68
C PHE A 443 19.68 21.90 -4.09
N PHE A 444 18.63 21.92 -4.89
CA PHE A 444 18.63 22.47 -6.24
C PHE A 444 17.79 23.73 -6.29
N ASP A 445 18.25 24.73 -7.02
CA ASP A 445 17.52 25.95 -7.31
C ASP A 445 17.34 26.12 -8.83
N GLY A 446 16.25 26.79 -9.22
CA GLY A 446 16.04 27.14 -10.62
C GLY A 446 14.72 27.84 -10.88
N PRO A 447 14.49 28.28 -12.12
CA PRO A 447 13.24 28.91 -12.50
C PRO A 447 12.12 27.88 -12.67
N PHE A 448 10.88 28.33 -12.48
CA PHE A 448 9.69 27.61 -12.89
C PHE A 448 8.74 28.49 -13.70
N ILE A 449 7.74 27.88 -14.32
CA ILE A 449 6.61 28.56 -14.96
C ILE A 449 5.33 28.02 -14.32
N TRP A 450 4.49 28.93 -13.81
CA TRP A 450 3.16 28.59 -13.33
C TRP A 450 2.12 28.68 -14.45
N ARG A 451 1.36 27.60 -14.65
CA ARG A 451 0.26 27.53 -15.62
C ARG A 451 -1.08 27.38 -14.89
N GLN A 452 -1.70 28.52 -14.55
CA GLN A 452 -2.95 28.59 -13.78
C GLN A 452 -4.05 27.66 -14.31
N ASN A 453 -4.29 27.64 -15.62
CA ASN A 453 -5.34 26.82 -16.23
C ASN A 453 -5.10 25.31 -16.08
N LEU A 454 -3.84 24.89 -15.94
CA LEU A 454 -3.45 23.49 -15.76
C LEU A 454 -3.18 23.14 -14.29
N LYS A 455 -3.16 24.14 -13.39
CA LYS A 455 -2.72 24.03 -12.00
C LYS A 455 -1.33 23.38 -11.94
N MET A 456 -0.47 23.79 -12.86
CA MET A 456 0.78 23.09 -13.16
C MET A 456 1.97 24.03 -12.97
N LEU A 457 2.96 23.56 -12.22
CA LEU A 457 4.25 24.19 -12.07
C LEU A 457 5.28 23.37 -12.84
N GLU A 458 5.87 23.95 -13.88
CA GLU A 458 6.95 23.34 -14.67
C GLU A 458 8.28 23.97 -14.29
N PHE A 459 9.31 23.17 -14.01
CA PHE A 459 10.58 23.71 -13.50
C PHE A 459 11.80 23.17 -14.22
N THR A 460 12.91 23.88 -14.06
CA THR A 460 14.25 23.46 -14.46
C THR A 460 15.23 23.86 -13.38
N PHE A 461 16.13 22.96 -12.97
CA PHE A 461 17.18 23.33 -12.03
C PHE A 461 18.42 23.82 -12.78
N THR A 462 18.90 25.00 -12.37
CA THR A 462 20.08 25.65 -12.95
C THR A 462 21.24 25.70 -11.97
N LYS A 463 21.00 25.38 -10.69
CA LYS A 463 22.00 25.41 -9.63
C LYS A 463 21.82 24.23 -8.69
N CYS A 464 22.92 23.62 -8.28
CA CYS A 464 23.00 22.57 -7.28
C CYS A 464 23.89 23.05 -6.14
N SER A 465 23.46 22.92 -4.90
CA SER A 465 24.20 23.38 -3.73
C SER A 465 24.35 22.28 -2.71
N VAL A 466 25.56 22.15 -2.16
CA VAL A 466 25.87 21.29 -1.01
C VAL A 466 26.32 22.18 0.13
N GLY A 467 25.80 21.94 1.33
CA GLY A 467 26.22 22.65 2.52
C GLY A 467 26.41 21.73 3.72
N VAL A 468 27.27 22.18 4.63
CA VAL A 468 27.50 21.54 5.94
C VAL A 468 27.51 22.65 6.99
N PHE A 469 26.64 22.53 8.00
CA PHE A 469 26.35 23.61 8.96
C PHE A 469 25.97 24.93 8.22
N SER A 470 26.69 26.00 8.51
CA SER A 470 26.49 27.33 7.91
C SER A 470 27.14 27.46 6.52
N PHE A 471 28.08 26.58 6.17
CA PHE A 471 28.77 26.66 4.88
C PHE A 471 27.90 26.11 3.75
N VAL A 472 27.86 26.82 2.62
CA VAL A 472 27.14 26.41 1.39
C VAL A 472 28.03 26.68 0.19
N LYS A 473 28.14 25.68 -0.69
CA LYS A 473 28.81 25.82 -1.99
C LYS A 473 27.84 25.42 -3.09
N GLY A 474 27.61 26.34 -4.02
CA GLY A 474 26.79 26.14 -5.22
C GLY A 474 27.63 25.78 -6.45
N PHE A 475 27.01 25.08 -7.39
CA PHE A 475 27.54 24.68 -8.68
C PHE A 475 26.46 24.89 -9.74
N ASP A 476 26.83 25.54 -10.85
CA ASP A 476 25.89 25.76 -11.95
C ASP A 476 25.65 24.48 -12.76
N ILE A 477 24.40 24.30 -13.16
CA ILE A 477 23.93 23.21 -14.02
C ILE A 477 23.62 23.84 -15.38
N ASP A 478 24.42 23.50 -16.39
CA ASP A 478 24.14 23.90 -17.77
C ASP A 478 23.01 23.08 -18.40
N ASP A 479 22.42 23.62 -19.47
CA ASP A 479 21.32 23.00 -20.22
C ASP A 479 21.64 21.56 -20.68
N GLY A 480 22.90 21.29 -21.06
CA GLY A 480 23.33 19.97 -21.52
C GLY A 480 23.33 18.92 -20.41
N LYS A 481 23.80 19.29 -19.21
CA LYS A 481 23.73 18.44 -18.01
C LYS A 481 22.29 18.20 -17.57
N TRP A 482 21.44 19.22 -17.61
CA TRP A 482 20.03 19.10 -17.26
C TRP A 482 19.26 18.20 -18.25
N ASP A 483 19.51 18.33 -19.55
CA ASP A 483 18.91 17.47 -20.58
C ASP A 483 19.32 16.00 -20.41
N ALA A 484 20.56 15.73 -20.00
CA ALA A 484 21.00 14.38 -19.68
C ALA A 484 20.27 13.77 -18.47
N VAL A 485 19.96 14.58 -17.44
CA VAL A 485 19.16 14.18 -16.28
C VAL A 485 17.73 13.85 -16.72
N LYS A 486 17.08 14.72 -17.50
CA LYS A 486 15.74 14.49 -18.05
C LYS A 486 15.65 13.21 -18.88
N ALA A 487 16.62 12.98 -19.77
CA ALA A 487 16.67 11.77 -20.59
C ALA A 487 16.89 10.48 -19.76
N THR A 488 17.51 10.59 -18.58
CA THR A 488 17.69 9.46 -17.65
C THR A 488 16.42 9.19 -16.85
N GLU A 489 15.72 10.21 -16.38
CA GLU A 489 14.40 10.06 -15.75
C GLU A 489 13.37 9.46 -16.71
N GLU A 490 13.40 9.84 -17.99
CA GLU A 490 12.49 9.31 -19.01
C GLU A 490 12.72 7.83 -19.31
N LYS A 491 13.99 7.38 -19.34
CA LYS A 491 14.32 5.95 -19.48
C LYS A 491 13.87 5.12 -18.27
N THR A 492 13.72 5.74 -17.11
CA THR A 492 13.32 5.05 -15.87
C THR A 492 11.81 5.12 -15.59
N THR A 493 11.05 5.89 -16.38
CA THR A 493 9.60 6.13 -16.22
C THR A 493 8.84 5.62 -17.46
N GLU A 494 8.64 4.30 -17.58
CA GLU A 494 7.84 3.73 -18.68
C GLU A 494 6.33 3.89 -18.41
N GLY A 495 5.80 5.09 -18.67
CA GLY A 495 4.36 5.33 -18.52
C GLY A 495 3.98 6.80 -18.62
N GLN A 496 3.46 7.17 -19.79
CA GLN A 496 2.96 8.50 -20.20
C GLN A 496 4.01 9.48 -20.77
N GLY A 497 3.82 9.80 -22.06
CA GLY A 497 4.56 10.83 -22.81
C GLY A 497 5.89 10.36 -23.40
N LYS A 498 5.88 9.80 -24.62
CA LYS A 498 7.08 9.82 -25.47
C LYS A 498 7.51 11.28 -25.61
N ILE A 499 8.80 11.56 -25.42
CA ILE A 499 9.42 12.80 -25.88
C ILE A 499 9.02 12.98 -27.34
N THR A 500 8.13 13.92 -27.64
CA THR A 500 8.28 14.58 -28.93
C THR A 500 9.60 15.32 -28.79
N LYS A 501 10.59 14.97 -29.61
CA LYS A 501 11.73 15.87 -29.86
C LYS A 501 11.16 17.13 -30.52
N SER A 502 10.47 17.96 -29.76
CA SER A 502 10.05 19.28 -30.17
C SER A 502 11.07 20.21 -29.56
N ASN A 503 11.84 20.89 -30.42
CA ASN A 503 12.73 22.00 -30.07
C ASN A 503 11.97 23.24 -29.52
N ASP A 504 10.75 23.05 -29.05
CA ASP A 504 9.82 24.10 -28.70
C ASP A 504 9.58 24.03 -27.19
N LYS A 505 10.46 24.71 -26.44
CA LYS A 505 10.40 24.84 -24.96
C LYS A 505 9.08 25.46 -24.47
N SER A 506 8.18 25.87 -25.37
CA SER A 506 6.90 26.53 -25.08
C SER A 506 5.72 25.57 -24.80
N LYS A 507 5.79 24.30 -25.24
CA LYS A 507 4.68 23.34 -25.07
C LYS A 507 4.57 22.83 -23.61
N PRO A 508 3.37 22.89 -22.99
CA PRO A 508 3.16 22.34 -21.65
C PRO A 508 3.50 20.84 -21.57
N GLY A 509 4.20 20.44 -20.51
CA GLY A 509 4.58 19.06 -20.20
C GLY A 509 5.95 18.62 -20.75
N ALA A 510 6.73 19.53 -21.33
CA ALA A 510 8.06 19.23 -21.87
C ALA A 510 9.15 19.15 -20.78
N ASN A 511 8.93 19.83 -19.65
CA ASN A 511 9.84 19.83 -18.50
C ASN A 511 9.26 19.01 -17.32
N PRO A 512 10.07 18.67 -16.31
CA PRO A 512 9.54 18.19 -15.03
C PRO A 512 8.47 19.13 -14.47
N PHE A 513 7.40 18.55 -13.94
CA PHE A 513 6.27 19.33 -13.44
C PHE A 513 5.57 18.69 -12.25
N PHE A 514 4.88 19.55 -11.49
CA PHE A 514 3.84 19.17 -10.54
C PHE A 514 2.50 19.69 -11.01
N LYS A 515 1.48 18.83 -11.00
CA LYS A 515 0.08 19.21 -11.21
C LYS A 515 -0.63 19.16 -9.86
N PHE A 516 -0.95 20.32 -9.31
CA PHE A 516 -1.55 20.44 -7.98
C PHE A 516 -3.03 20.05 -8.02
N VAL A 517 -3.41 19.23 -7.05
CA VAL A 517 -4.80 18.75 -6.85
C VAL A 517 -5.47 19.42 -5.66
N TYR A 518 -4.68 19.90 -4.70
CA TYR A 518 -5.14 20.60 -3.51
C TYR A 518 -4.04 21.52 -2.95
N ALA A 519 -4.44 22.63 -2.35
CA ALA A 519 -3.57 23.56 -1.63
C ALA A 519 -4.40 24.39 -0.64
N ASP A 520 -3.90 24.53 0.58
CA ASP A 520 -4.36 25.47 1.60
C ASP A 520 -3.18 25.94 2.47
N GLU A 521 -3.43 26.62 3.59
CA GLU A 521 -2.39 27.12 4.49
C GLU A 521 -1.61 26.03 5.24
N LYS A 522 -2.10 24.78 5.27
CA LYS A 522 -1.49 23.68 6.01
C LYS A 522 -0.80 22.67 5.11
N CYS A 523 -1.38 22.34 3.97
CA CYS A 523 -0.88 21.30 3.08
C CYS A 523 -1.09 21.59 1.59
N VAL A 524 -0.19 21.02 0.78
CA VAL A 524 -0.33 20.97 -0.68
C VAL A 524 -0.20 19.53 -1.14
N ALA A 525 -0.97 19.15 -2.15
CA ALA A 525 -0.90 17.84 -2.78
C ALA A 525 -0.83 17.98 -4.29
N ALA A 526 0.05 17.20 -4.93
CA ALA A 526 0.26 17.25 -6.37
C ALA A 526 0.59 15.88 -6.95
N ARG A 527 0.38 15.77 -8.27
CA ARG A 527 0.82 14.67 -9.09
C ARG A 527 2.05 15.10 -9.90
N GLY A 528 3.14 14.34 -9.80
CA GLY A 528 4.34 14.57 -10.62
C GLY A 528 4.19 14.03 -12.03
N ARG A 529 5.13 14.38 -12.92
CA ARG A 529 5.18 13.91 -14.31
C ARG A 529 5.07 12.38 -14.47
N GLY A 530 5.76 11.61 -13.62
CA GLY A 530 5.74 10.14 -13.63
C GLY A 530 4.46 9.49 -13.06
N GLY A 531 3.44 10.30 -12.78
CA GLY A 531 2.15 9.85 -12.25
C GLY A 531 2.13 9.60 -10.74
N GLY A 532 3.27 9.70 -10.04
CA GLY A 532 3.32 9.59 -8.59
C GLY A 532 2.61 10.76 -7.89
N LEU A 533 2.01 10.50 -6.73
CA LEU A 533 1.43 11.50 -5.84
C LEU A 533 2.45 11.94 -4.82
N ALA A 534 2.40 13.21 -4.44
CA ALA A 534 3.17 13.77 -3.35
C ALA A 534 2.32 14.76 -2.54
N MET A 535 2.57 14.82 -1.24
CA MET A 535 1.90 15.73 -0.31
C MET A 535 2.93 16.34 0.63
N TRP A 536 2.77 17.63 0.88
CA TRP A 536 3.67 18.43 1.69
C TRP A 536 2.91 19.22 2.75
N LYS A 537 3.56 19.49 3.87
CA LYS A 537 3.07 20.40 4.92
C LYS A 537 3.76 21.76 4.83
N ALA A 538 3.04 22.84 5.13
CA ALA A 538 3.64 24.17 5.24
C ALA A 538 4.67 24.20 6.38
N VAL A 539 5.84 24.81 6.14
CA VAL A 539 6.87 24.98 7.17
C VAL A 539 7.47 26.38 7.26
N GLY A 540 7.17 27.27 6.31
CA GLY A 540 7.69 28.63 6.36
C GLY A 540 7.39 29.48 5.13
N PRO A 541 7.86 30.74 5.12
CA PRO A 541 7.88 31.57 3.91
C PRO A 541 8.80 30.94 2.85
N PRO A 542 8.65 31.30 1.57
CA PRO A 542 9.53 30.76 0.53
C PRO A 542 10.99 31.09 0.83
N GLN A 543 11.89 30.17 0.53
CA GLN A 543 13.34 30.37 0.56
C GLN A 543 13.95 29.86 -0.75
N THR A 544 14.48 30.78 -1.56
CA THR A 544 15.09 30.47 -2.86
C THR A 544 16.40 31.21 -3.05
N ASP A 545 16.98 31.13 -4.24
CA ASP A 545 18.15 31.91 -4.61
C ASP A 545 17.82 33.31 -5.16
N ALA A 546 16.54 33.71 -5.17
CA ALA A 546 16.16 35.11 -5.38
C ALA A 546 16.33 35.97 -4.10
N GLU A 547 16.43 35.33 -2.93
CA GLU A 547 16.59 36.02 -1.63
C GLU A 547 18.06 36.18 -1.21
N THR A 548 18.99 35.65 -2.01
CA THR A 548 20.45 35.77 -1.86
C THR A 548 21.03 36.65 -2.95
#